data_AF-A0A7C5IQK1-F1
#
_entry.id   AF-A0A7C5IQK1-F1
#
_cell.length_a   1.000
_cell.length_b   1.000
_cell.length_c   1.000
_cell.angle_alpha   90.00
_cell.angle_beta   90.00
_cell.angle_gamma   90.00
#
_symmetry.space_group_name_H-M   'P 1'
#
loop_
_entity.id
_entity.type
_entity.pdbx_description
1 polymer ?
#
loop_
_entity_poly.entity_id
_entity_poly.type
_entity_poly.pdbx_seq_one_letter_code
_entity_poly.pdbx_strand_id
1 'polypeptide(L)'
;MNNFSQKEMLQSILQTPFRTVPSHKAKLNIQAIALEVETDFTNLGFHAQELVIAFKRFLLEKSAYTLLQNPAYNKTLVLMAQDKDKWVRTPKTWKRRSQKVEQQLSSLLQHLYEAYTTPAFLRKSWLAQSDKPRQWYYHLASGGSVRSIPDLPIKLSKKMAHLIRKVPGNFGLTEGFRWAQVLGLGGNDRLFREIAVSFLRKPTENEGFWAKVIAWLVRQTDLNYVYVVPILDYLKAVIAEDQGFSLQGRTWKSMMRAMENWHVQLRNAELQRRKAINNPWKTDRFVDLEMIGEFGVKNVISRKVKGYLSSIGQLEKYPGAIVSIAQILTEAELLAEGKRMHHCVGTYGNICGKGMTSIWTLQSWDGCEEKSLLTIELDLDDLQIIQVRGKCNRRPSKEELLIIKEWAKAQDLKISRYL
;
A
#
# COMPACT_ATOMS: atom_id res chain seq x y z
N MET A 1 26.65 16.72 30.27
CA MET A 1 27.68 15.68 30.45
C MET A 1 27.55 14.46 29.51
N ASN A 2 26.67 14.44 28.49
CA ASN A 2 26.39 13.23 27.69
C ASN A 2 27.05 13.10 26.30
N ASN A 3 27.57 14.17 25.68
CA ASN A 3 28.14 14.07 24.32
C ASN A 3 29.55 13.47 24.28
N PHE A 4 30.32 13.56 25.37
CA PHE A 4 31.69 13.03 25.44
C PHE A 4 31.69 11.50 25.49
N SER A 5 30.81 10.92 26.31
CA SER A 5 30.62 9.46 26.43
C SER A 5 30.14 8.80 25.13
N GLN A 6 29.24 9.44 24.37
CA GLN A 6 28.78 8.90 23.08
C GLN A 6 29.91 8.87 22.03
N LYS A 7 30.71 9.94 21.96
CA LYS A 7 31.84 10.04 21.03
C LYS A 7 32.95 9.04 21.38
N GLU A 8 33.25 8.87 22.66
CA GLU A 8 34.21 7.87 23.16
C GLU A 8 33.72 6.44 22.96
N MET A 9 32.42 6.17 23.13
CA MET A 9 31.82 4.86 22.86
C MET A 9 31.84 4.52 21.37
N LEU A 10 31.50 5.48 20.49
CA LEU A 10 31.67 5.37 19.03
C LEU A 10 33.12 5.15 18.63
N GLN A 11 34.05 5.86 19.26
CA GLN A 11 35.48 5.63 19.03
C GLN A 11 35.95 4.25 19.53
N SER A 12 35.43 3.74 20.65
CA SER A 12 35.73 2.38 21.12
C SER A 12 35.24 1.31 20.12
N ILE A 13 34.10 1.58 19.44
CA ILE A 13 33.58 0.73 18.36
C ILE A 13 34.49 0.75 17.15
N LEU A 14 35.03 1.91 16.80
CA LEU A 14 35.97 2.06 15.69
C LEU A 14 37.38 1.51 16.02
N GLN A 15 37.77 1.47 17.30
CA GLN A 15 39.12 1.11 17.77
C GLN A 15 39.28 -0.35 18.25
N THR A 16 38.20 -1.14 18.38
CA THR A 16 38.31 -2.57 18.71
C THR A 16 39.04 -3.30 17.57
N PRO A 17 40.04 -4.18 17.82
CA PRO A 17 40.88 -4.71 16.75
C PRO A 17 40.11 -5.71 15.87
N PHE A 18 39.54 -5.22 14.77
CA PHE A 18 38.95 -6.02 13.70
C PHE A 18 40.03 -6.70 12.85
N ARG A 19 40.83 -7.57 13.47
CA ARG A 19 41.73 -8.48 12.78
C ARG A 19 40.93 -9.63 12.18
N THR A 20 40.22 -9.37 11.07
CA THR A 20 39.80 -10.33 10.00
C THR A 20 38.67 -9.76 9.12
N VAL A 21 38.68 -8.46 8.80
CA VAL A 21 37.80 -7.92 7.75
C VAL A 21 38.56 -8.00 6.41
N PRO A 22 38.20 -8.90 5.46
CA PRO A 22 39.08 -9.24 4.33
C PRO A 22 39.18 -8.19 3.23
N SER A 23 38.50 -7.04 3.32
CA SER A 23 38.52 -6.05 2.24
C SER A 23 38.55 -4.60 2.70
N HIS A 24 39.30 -3.78 1.97
CA HIS A 24 39.41 -2.33 2.13
C HIS A 24 38.06 -1.60 2.00
N LYS A 25 37.12 -2.20 1.24
CA LYS A 25 35.74 -1.72 1.04
C LYS A 25 34.88 -1.85 2.29
N ALA A 26 35.17 -2.81 3.18
CA ALA A 26 34.45 -3.00 4.43
C ALA A 26 34.93 -2.03 5.53
N LYS A 27 36.21 -1.61 5.54
CA LYS A 27 36.73 -0.56 6.45
C LYS A 27 36.11 0.82 6.18
N LEU A 28 36.02 1.23 4.92
CA LEU A 28 35.35 2.49 4.50
C LEU A 28 33.85 2.50 4.83
N ASN A 29 33.19 1.34 4.83
CA ASN A 29 31.77 1.21 5.15
C ASN A 29 31.44 1.25 6.64
N ILE A 30 32.39 0.89 7.52
CA ILE A 30 32.18 0.93 8.99
C ILE A 30 32.17 2.38 9.51
N GLN A 31 32.97 3.28 8.93
CA GLN A 31 32.92 4.71 9.23
C GLN A 31 31.59 5.34 8.77
N ALA A 32 31.05 4.92 7.62
CA ALA A 32 29.73 5.36 7.15
C ALA A 32 28.59 4.83 8.04
N ILE A 33 28.65 3.57 8.49
CA ILE A 33 27.70 3.00 9.46
C ILE A 33 27.76 3.75 10.80
N ALA A 34 28.93 4.24 11.23
CA ALA A 34 29.06 5.04 12.43
C ALA A 34 28.44 6.45 12.28
N LEU A 35 28.39 7.00 11.06
CA LEU A 35 27.83 8.33 10.75
C LEU A 35 26.30 8.29 10.57
N GLU A 36 25.75 7.26 9.90
CA GLU A 36 24.29 7.09 9.73
C GLU A 36 23.55 6.74 11.04
N VAL A 37 24.30 6.32 12.06
CA VAL A 37 23.78 5.96 13.37
C VAL A 37 23.27 7.18 14.16
N GLU A 38 23.65 8.42 13.82
CA GLU A 38 23.40 9.61 14.65
C GLU A 38 21.93 10.07 14.77
N THR A 39 21.08 9.91 13.75
CA THR A 39 19.71 10.49 13.80
C THR A 39 18.70 9.65 14.57
N ASP A 40 18.81 8.31 14.53
CA ASP A 40 17.92 7.41 15.29
C ASP A 40 18.47 7.06 16.69
N PHE A 41 19.81 7.12 16.90
CA PHE A 41 20.41 6.80 18.21
C PHE A 41 20.29 7.91 19.25
N THR A 42 20.27 9.17 18.82
CA THR A 42 20.29 10.33 19.73
C THR A 42 19.08 10.36 20.66
N ASN A 43 17.97 9.74 20.27
CA ASN A 43 16.74 9.62 21.06
C ASN A 43 16.71 8.37 21.98
N LEU A 44 17.71 7.49 21.92
CA LEU A 44 17.79 6.28 22.74
C LEU A 44 18.54 6.54 24.05
N GLY A 45 18.09 5.93 25.15
CA GLY A 45 18.88 5.89 26.39
C GLY A 45 20.17 5.08 26.23
N PHE A 46 21.18 5.36 27.07
CA PHE A 46 22.53 4.78 27.00
C PHE A 46 22.53 3.25 26.86
N HIS A 47 21.77 2.53 27.70
CA HIS A 47 21.71 1.06 27.65
C HIS A 47 21.13 0.53 26.33
N ALA A 48 20.14 1.21 25.75
CA ALA A 48 19.58 0.82 24.46
C ALA A 48 20.60 1.02 23.33
N GLN A 49 21.43 2.06 23.40
CA GLN A 49 22.52 2.28 22.43
C GLN A 49 23.54 1.13 22.48
N GLU A 50 23.97 0.71 23.67
CA GLU A 50 24.90 -0.42 23.85
C GLU A 50 24.36 -1.71 23.22
N LEU A 51 23.06 -2.01 23.44
CA LEU A 51 22.42 -3.19 22.87
C LEU A 51 22.41 -3.17 21.34
N VAL A 52 22.06 -2.02 20.75
CA VAL A 52 22.04 -1.87 19.28
C VAL A 52 23.45 -2.01 18.71
N ILE A 53 24.45 -1.43 19.36
CA ILE A 53 25.86 -1.54 18.96
C ILE A 53 26.33 -2.99 18.99
N ALA A 54 26.09 -3.70 20.10
CA ALA A 54 26.46 -5.11 20.24
C ALA A 54 25.77 -5.97 19.16
N PHE A 55 24.49 -5.71 18.89
CA PHE A 55 23.73 -6.41 17.86
C PHE A 55 24.30 -6.16 16.45
N LYS A 56 24.56 -4.90 16.08
CA LYS A 56 25.15 -4.54 14.78
C LYS A 56 26.56 -5.15 14.61
N ARG A 57 27.37 -5.21 15.68
CA ARG A 57 28.67 -5.92 15.68
C ARG A 57 28.52 -7.40 15.33
N PHE A 58 27.54 -8.11 15.92
CA PHE A 58 27.30 -9.51 15.54
C PHE A 58 26.93 -9.66 14.07
N LEU A 59 26.11 -8.75 13.52
CA LEU A 59 25.77 -8.79 12.09
C LEU A 59 26.99 -8.52 11.19
N LEU A 60 27.90 -7.65 11.63
CA LEU A 60 29.16 -7.36 10.94
C LEU A 60 30.07 -8.60 10.91
N GLU A 61 30.25 -9.27 12.05
CA GLU A 61 31.00 -10.54 12.15
C GLU A 61 30.42 -11.63 11.23
N LYS A 62 29.10 -11.62 11.03
CA LYS A 62 28.39 -12.53 10.10
C LYS A 62 28.40 -12.06 8.64
N SER A 63 29.13 -11.00 8.33
CA SER A 63 29.22 -10.41 6.99
C SER A 63 27.86 -10.01 6.39
N ALA A 64 26.91 -9.59 7.22
CA ALA A 64 25.59 -9.12 6.80
C ALA A 64 25.61 -7.64 6.36
N TYR A 65 26.60 -7.26 5.56
CA TYR A 65 26.83 -5.86 5.16
C TYR A 65 25.64 -5.25 4.42
N THR A 66 25.02 -6.00 3.50
CA THR A 66 23.86 -5.52 2.73
C THR A 66 22.62 -5.28 3.58
N LEU A 67 22.49 -5.95 4.73
CA LEU A 67 21.44 -5.67 5.72
C LEU A 67 21.77 -4.43 6.56
N LEU A 68 23.02 -4.30 6.99
CA LEU A 68 23.48 -3.14 7.78
C LEU A 68 23.45 -1.82 7.00
N GLN A 69 23.67 -1.88 5.69
CA GLN A 69 23.73 -0.71 4.80
C GLN A 69 22.38 -0.32 4.22
N ASN A 70 21.30 -1.06 4.51
CA ASN A 70 19.99 -0.76 3.94
C ASN A 70 19.21 0.15 4.89
N PRO A 71 19.02 1.43 4.57
CA PRO A 71 18.38 2.38 5.49
C PRO A 71 16.94 1.98 5.83
N ALA A 72 16.25 1.26 4.94
CA ALA A 72 14.88 0.81 5.16
C ALA A 72 14.74 -0.17 6.33
N TYR A 73 15.84 -0.78 6.80
CA TYR A 73 15.84 -1.72 7.92
C TYR A 73 16.50 -1.18 9.20
N ASN A 74 17.00 0.06 9.21
CA ASN A 74 17.66 0.62 10.40
C ASN A 74 16.76 0.58 11.64
N LYS A 75 15.54 1.10 11.52
CA LYS A 75 14.52 1.04 12.59
C LYS A 75 14.24 -0.40 13.02
N THR A 76 14.15 -1.33 12.09
CA THR A 76 13.92 -2.75 12.38
C THR A 76 15.06 -3.36 13.19
N LEU A 77 16.32 -3.09 12.82
CA LEU A 77 17.48 -3.58 13.55
C LEU A 77 17.58 -3.02 14.97
N VAL A 78 17.20 -1.75 15.16
CA VAL A 78 17.09 -1.13 16.49
C VAL A 78 16.06 -1.85 17.35
N LEU A 79 14.84 -2.03 16.83
CA LEU A 79 13.77 -2.74 17.52
C LEU A 79 14.17 -4.17 17.87
N MET A 80 14.86 -4.87 16.95
CA MET A 80 15.34 -6.22 17.19
C MET A 80 16.36 -6.30 18.33
N ALA A 81 17.23 -5.30 18.46
CA ALA A 81 18.20 -5.22 19.55
C ALA A 81 17.56 -4.88 20.90
N GLN A 82 16.52 -4.04 20.90
CA GLN A 82 15.77 -3.69 22.10
C GLN A 82 14.93 -4.87 22.60
N ASP A 83 14.38 -5.67 21.68
CA ASP A 83 13.60 -6.88 21.99
C ASP A 83 14.50 -8.10 22.32
N LYS A 84 15.71 -7.89 22.88
CA LYS A 84 16.68 -8.96 23.18
C LYS A 84 16.10 -10.07 24.07
N ASP A 85 15.23 -9.71 25.00
CA ASP A 85 14.66 -10.64 25.98
C ASP A 85 13.66 -11.61 25.34
N LYS A 86 13.25 -11.35 24.09
CA LYS A 86 12.39 -12.22 23.27
C LYS A 86 13.18 -13.15 22.36
N TRP A 87 14.52 -13.09 22.38
CA TRP A 87 15.35 -13.93 21.52
C TRP A 87 15.33 -15.39 21.99
N VAL A 88 14.85 -16.30 21.13
CA VAL A 88 14.89 -17.76 21.35
C VAL A 88 16.26 -18.36 21.04
N ARG A 89 17.09 -17.68 20.24
CA ARG A 89 18.47 -18.07 19.91
C ARG A 89 19.35 -16.83 19.84
N THR A 90 20.62 -16.96 20.24
CA THR A 90 21.59 -15.86 20.18
C THR A 90 21.93 -15.47 18.73
N PRO A 91 22.14 -14.18 18.41
CA PRO A 91 22.63 -13.74 17.10
C PRO A 91 23.97 -14.39 16.70
N LYS A 92 24.80 -14.77 17.68
CA LYS A 92 26.11 -15.41 17.45
C LYS A 92 26.00 -16.74 16.71
N THR A 93 24.91 -17.48 16.86
CA THR A 93 24.72 -18.79 16.19
C THR A 93 24.01 -18.67 14.84
N TRP A 94 23.53 -17.47 14.47
CA TRP A 94 22.93 -17.24 13.17
C TRP A 94 23.97 -17.43 12.05
N LYS A 95 23.54 -18.00 10.92
CA LYS A 95 24.34 -18.18 9.71
C LYS A 95 23.66 -17.47 8.56
N ARG A 96 24.38 -16.53 7.94
CA ARG A 96 23.93 -15.83 6.73
C ARG A 96 23.90 -16.79 5.54
N ARG A 97 22.72 -17.02 4.96
CA ARG A 97 22.52 -17.97 3.83
C ARG A 97 22.27 -17.32 2.47
N SER A 98 22.15 -15.99 2.41
CA SER A 98 21.82 -15.26 1.17
C SER A 98 22.49 -13.90 1.12
N GLN A 99 22.76 -13.41 -0.10
CA GLN A 99 23.18 -12.03 -0.35
C GLN A 99 21.99 -11.07 -0.39
N LYS A 100 20.78 -11.57 -0.69
CA LYS A 100 19.56 -10.76 -0.82
C LYS A 100 19.14 -10.24 0.56
N VAL A 101 19.01 -8.93 0.67
CA VAL A 101 18.75 -8.25 1.95
C VAL A 101 17.48 -8.73 2.65
N GLU A 102 16.37 -8.87 1.91
CA GLU A 102 15.10 -9.39 2.44
C GLU A 102 15.23 -10.81 2.99
N GLN A 103 16.02 -11.65 2.33
CA GLN A 103 16.26 -13.03 2.77
C GLN A 103 17.17 -13.08 3.99
N GLN A 104 18.15 -12.17 4.10
CA GLN A 104 18.96 -12.03 5.31
C GLN A 104 18.07 -11.66 6.50
N LEU A 105 17.29 -10.58 6.40
CA LEU A 105 16.36 -10.15 7.45
C LEU A 105 15.39 -11.29 7.83
N SER A 106 14.77 -11.92 6.83
CA SER A 106 13.83 -13.02 7.04
C SER A 106 14.46 -14.19 7.81
N SER A 107 15.67 -14.61 7.45
CA SER A 107 16.37 -15.70 8.14
C SER A 107 16.83 -15.31 9.55
N LEU A 108 17.16 -14.04 9.77
CA LEU A 108 17.55 -13.51 11.07
C LEU A 108 16.35 -13.45 12.02
N LEU A 109 15.20 -12.96 11.54
CA LEU A 109 13.94 -12.95 12.28
C LEU A 109 13.50 -14.37 12.68
N GLN A 110 13.61 -15.32 11.75
CA GLN A 110 13.35 -16.74 12.02
C GLN A 110 14.28 -17.27 13.13
N HIS A 111 15.57 -17.00 13.01
CA HIS A 111 16.57 -17.49 13.98
C HIS A 111 16.32 -16.93 15.37
N LEU A 112 16.13 -15.62 15.48
CA LEU A 112 16.02 -14.92 16.75
C LEU A 112 14.67 -15.13 17.44
N TYR A 113 13.56 -15.24 16.72
CA TYR A 113 12.23 -15.19 17.35
C TYR A 113 11.38 -16.45 17.14
N GLU A 114 11.61 -17.23 16.09
CA GLU A 114 10.74 -18.38 15.76
C GLU A 114 11.19 -19.64 16.50
N ALA A 115 10.52 -19.94 17.61
CA ALA A 115 10.46 -21.29 18.17
C ALA A 115 9.56 -22.19 17.30
N TYR A 116 8.50 -21.60 16.75
CA TYR A 116 7.59 -22.19 15.79
C TYR A 116 7.56 -21.36 14.50
N THR A 117 7.58 -22.03 13.36
CA THR A 117 7.64 -21.36 12.06
C THR A 117 6.42 -20.46 11.83
N THR A 118 6.66 -19.19 11.51
CA THR A 118 5.60 -18.23 11.22
C THR A 118 5.30 -18.15 9.71
N PRO A 119 4.05 -17.84 9.32
CA PRO A 119 3.72 -17.50 7.94
C PRO A 119 4.60 -16.37 7.39
N ALA A 120 5.17 -16.57 6.20
CA ALA A 120 6.21 -15.68 5.67
C ALA A 120 5.79 -14.21 5.54
N PHE A 121 4.52 -13.94 5.20
CA PHE A 121 4.00 -12.57 5.02
C PHE A 121 4.00 -11.76 6.31
N LEU A 122 3.94 -12.42 7.48
CA LEU A 122 3.93 -11.73 8.77
C LEU A 122 5.26 -11.09 9.13
N ARG A 123 6.35 -11.41 8.42
CA ARG A 123 7.64 -10.73 8.59
C ARG A 123 7.55 -9.24 8.27
N LYS A 124 6.57 -8.83 7.43
CA LYS A 124 6.28 -7.42 7.17
C LYS A 124 5.79 -6.66 8.41
N SER A 125 5.41 -7.35 9.49
CA SER A 125 5.10 -6.72 10.78
C SER A 125 6.24 -5.88 11.33
N TRP A 126 7.49 -6.27 11.03
CA TRP A 126 8.70 -5.59 11.44
C TRP A 126 8.97 -4.29 10.67
N LEU A 127 8.25 -4.07 9.58
CA LEU A 127 8.26 -2.85 8.78
C LEU A 127 7.02 -1.99 9.03
N ALA A 128 6.10 -2.44 9.90
CA ALA A 128 4.91 -1.69 10.24
C ALA A 128 5.27 -0.49 11.14
N GLN A 129 4.48 0.59 11.02
CA GLN A 129 4.68 1.79 11.84
C GLN A 129 4.30 1.57 13.31
N SER A 130 3.32 0.71 13.57
CA SER A 130 2.81 0.40 14.91
C SER A 130 3.33 -0.95 15.42
N ASP A 131 3.20 -1.16 16.73
CA ASP A 131 3.73 -2.33 17.42
C ASP A 131 2.79 -3.54 17.36
N LYS A 132 1.48 -3.30 17.17
CA LYS A 132 0.45 -4.36 17.14
C LYS A 132 0.78 -5.49 16.16
N PRO A 133 1.17 -5.23 14.89
CA PRO A 133 1.60 -6.30 13.99
C PRO A 133 2.77 -7.14 14.52
N ARG A 134 3.75 -6.53 15.22
CA ARG A 134 4.89 -7.27 15.77
C ARG A 134 4.45 -8.18 16.91
N GLN A 135 3.48 -7.76 17.72
CA GLN A 135 2.87 -8.61 18.75
C GLN A 135 2.21 -9.85 18.15
N TRP A 136 1.55 -9.72 16.99
CA TRP A 136 1.00 -10.87 16.26
C TRP A 136 2.08 -11.85 15.81
N TYR A 137 3.22 -11.32 15.36
CA TYR A 137 4.37 -12.14 14.98
C TYR A 137 4.94 -12.88 16.19
N TYR A 138 5.15 -12.21 17.33
CA TYR A 138 5.63 -12.86 18.56
C TYR A 138 4.70 -13.97 19.04
N HIS A 139 3.39 -13.70 19.06
CA HIS A 139 2.38 -14.68 19.48
C HIS A 139 2.44 -15.96 18.65
N LEU A 140 2.63 -15.86 17.34
CA LEU A 140 2.74 -17.04 16.47
C LEU A 140 4.11 -17.70 16.56
N ALA A 141 5.17 -16.90 16.68
CA ALA A 141 6.54 -17.37 16.77
C ALA A 141 6.79 -18.19 18.06
N SER A 142 6.02 -17.93 19.12
CA SER A 142 5.99 -18.70 20.37
C SER A 142 5.02 -19.90 20.35
N GLY A 143 4.33 -20.16 19.24
CA GLY A 143 3.42 -21.31 19.08
C GLY A 143 1.95 -21.02 19.35
N GLY A 144 1.59 -19.76 19.62
CA GLY A 144 0.21 -19.33 19.77
C GLY A 144 -0.63 -19.57 18.50
N SER A 145 -1.95 -19.68 18.67
CA SER A 145 -2.86 -19.83 17.54
C SER A 145 -3.16 -18.48 16.90
N VAL A 146 -3.22 -18.42 15.56
CA VAL A 146 -3.65 -17.20 14.85
C VAL A 146 -5.06 -16.74 15.25
N ARG A 147 -5.91 -17.67 15.71
CA ARG A 147 -7.27 -17.36 16.18
C ARG A 147 -7.31 -16.72 17.57
N SER A 148 -6.22 -16.82 18.33
CA SER A 148 -6.09 -16.26 19.67
C SER A 148 -5.17 -15.03 19.69
N ILE A 149 -4.91 -14.43 18.52
CA ILE A 149 -4.17 -13.18 18.43
C ILE A 149 -5.04 -12.06 19.06
N PRO A 150 -4.52 -11.33 20.05
CA PRO A 150 -5.21 -10.17 20.62
C PRO A 150 -5.46 -9.10 19.55
N ASP A 151 -6.62 -8.45 19.63
CA ASP A 151 -7.01 -7.31 18.79
C ASP A 151 -6.91 -7.56 17.27
N LEU A 152 -7.02 -8.81 16.83
CA LEU A 152 -7.09 -9.09 15.41
C LEU A 152 -8.42 -8.53 14.86
N PRO A 153 -8.40 -7.67 13.83
CA PRO A 153 -9.58 -6.99 13.32
C PRO A 153 -10.66 -7.95 12.78
N ILE A 154 -10.28 -9.18 12.46
CA ILE A 154 -11.17 -10.19 11.89
C ILE A 154 -11.24 -11.43 12.78
N LYS A 155 -12.46 -11.92 13.01
CA LYS A 155 -12.68 -13.21 13.67
C LYS A 155 -12.38 -14.34 12.69
N LEU A 156 -11.36 -15.14 12.98
CA LEU A 156 -10.89 -16.20 12.10
C LEU A 156 -11.56 -17.54 12.38
N SER A 157 -12.06 -18.19 11.33
CA SER A 157 -12.50 -19.60 11.39
C SER A 157 -11.30 -20.57 11.40
N LYS A 158 -11.54 -21.85 11.73
CA LYS A 158 -10.50 -22.90 11.63
C LYS A 158 -9.94 -23.01 10.20
N LYS A 159 -10.80 -22.90 9.18
CA LYS A 159 -10.41 -22.94 7.77
C LYS A 159 -9.54 -21.74 7.38
N MET A 160 -9.90 -20.53 7.83
CA MET A 160 -9.09 -19.33 7.61
C MET A 160 -7.72 -19.45 8.28
N ALA A 161 -7.67 -19.95 9.51
CA ALA A 161 -6.42 -20.16 10.24
C ALA A 161 -5.45 -21.10 9.50
N HIS A 162 -5.97 -22.17 8.90
CA HIS A 162 -5.18 -23.05 8.05
C HIS A 162 -4.67 -22.34 6.79
N LEU A 163 -5.52 -21.54 6.15
CA LEU A 163 -5.14 -20.77 4.96
C LEU A 163 -4.07 -19.72 5.25
N ILE A 164 -4.08 -19.07 6.41
CA ILE A 164 -3.06 -18.07 6.78
C ILE A 164 -1.64 -18.64 6.68
N ARG A 165 -1.44 -19.92 7.00
CA ARG A 165 -0.14 -20.59 6.85
C ARG A 165 0.33 -20.72 5.40
N LYS A 166 -0.60 -20.65 4.45
CA LYS A 166 -0.35 -20.76 3.00
C LYS A 166 -0.26 -19.41 2.30
N VAL A 167 -0.42 -18.30 3.02
CA VAL A 167 -0.36 -16.96 2.44
C VAL A 167 1.04 -16.72 1.84
N PRO A 168 1.13 -16.27 0.57
CA PRO A 168 2.41 -15.97 -0.06
C PRO A 168 3.20 -14.89 0.69
N GLY A 169 4.51 -15.09 0.86
CA GLY A 169 5.36 -14.20 1.66
C GLY A 169 5.46 -12.76 1.13
N ASN A 170 5.17 -12.54 -0.15
CA ASN A 170 5.16 -11.22 -0.76
C ASN A 170 3.89 -10.42 -0.45
N PHE A 171 2.87 -10.98 0.20
CA PHE A 171 1.63 -10.28 0.57
C PHE A 171 1.88 -9.29 1.70
N GLY A 172 1.17 -8.15 1.69
CA GLY A 172 1.00 -7.27 2.84
C GLY A 172 0.27 -7.95 3.99
N LEU A 173 0.27 -7.33 5.17
CA LEU A 173 -0.41 -7.89 6.35
C LEU A 173 -1.93 -8.00 6.10
N THR A 174 -2.59 -6.87 5.80
CA THR A 174 -4.02 -6.82 5.50
C THR A 174 -4.37 -7.69 4.31
N GLU A 175 -3.55 -7.64 3.25
CA GLU A 175 -3.68 -8.48 2.04
C GLU A 175 -3.72 -9.98 2.40
N GLY A 176 -2.79 -10.45 3.25
CA GLY A 176 -2.75 -11.84 3.71
C GLY A 176 -3.98 -12.27 4.50
N PHE A 177 -4.44 -11.41 5.40
CA PHE A 177 -5.66 -11.66 6.19
C PHE A 177 -6.91 -11.66 5.30
N ARG A 178 -7.05 -10.73 4.36
CA ARG A 178 -8.16 -10.68 3.40
C ARG A 178 -8.16 -11.89 2.46
N TRP A 179 -7.00 -12.33 1.99
CA TRP A 179 -6.89 -13.54 1.18
C TRP A 179 -7.42 -14.77 1.91
N ALA A 180 -6.97 -14.97 3.15
CA ALA A 180 -7.44 -16.07 3.98
C ALA A 180 -8.93 -15.95 4.32
N GLN A 181 -9.43 -14.73 4.53
CA GLN A 181 -10.84 -14.45 4.78
C GLN A 181 -11.72 -14.85 3.59
N VAL A 182 -11.41 -14.36 2.38
CA VAL A 182 -12.17 -14.64 1.15
C VAL A 182 -12.21 -16.13 0.85
N LEU A 183 -11.05 -16.78 0.77
CA LEU A 183 -10.97 -18.22 0.48
C LEU A 183 -11.54 -19.08 1.61
N GLY A 184 -11.37 -18.63 2.86
CA GLY A 184 -11.91 -19.30 4.05
C GLY A 184 -13.44 -19.32 4.05
N LEU A 185 -14.08 -18.29 3.51
CA LEU A 185 -15.53 -18.20 3.34
C LEU A 185 -16.06 -18.99 2.13
N GLY A 186 -15.18 -19.52 1.27
CA GLY A 186 -15.57 -20.22 0.04
C GLY A 186 -15.47 -19.37 -1.23
N GLY A 187 -14.91 -18.17 -1.14
CA GLY A 187 -14.62 -17.33 -2.30
C GLY A 187 -13.42 -17.85 -3.11
N ASN A 188 -13.02 -17.05 -4.10
CA ASN A 188 -11.92 -17.38 -5.00
C ASN A 188 -10.94 -16.20 -5.15
N ASP A 189 -9.84 -16.45 -5.87
CA ASP A 189 -8.80 -15.46 -6.10
C ASP A 189 -9.30 -14.25 -6.90
N ARG A 190 -10.28 -14.42 -7.80
CA ARG A 190 -10.85 -13.28 -8.57
C ARG A 190 -11.54 -12.28 -7.64
N LEU A 191 -12.36 -12.76 -6.70
CA LEU A 191 -13.01 -11.90 -5.71
C LEU A 191 -11.97 -11.19 -4.82
N PHE A 192 -10.97 -11.94 -4.37
CA PHE A 192 -9.89 -11.38 -3.57
C PHE A 192 -9.16 -10.24 -4.28
N ARG A 193 -8.85 -10.39 -5.57
CA ARG A 193 -8.18 -9.33 -6.36
C ARG A 193 -8.97 -8.04 -6.40
N GLU A 194 -10.28 -8.11 -6.60
CA GLU A 194 -11.13 -6.91 -6.60
C GLU A 194 -11.18 -6.26 -5.20
N ILE A 195 -11.23 -7.05 -4.13
CA ILE A 195 -11.12 -6.53 -2.75
C ILE A 195 -9.75 -5.86 -2.52
N ALA A 196 -8.67 -6.45 -3.05
CA ALA A 196 -7.31 -5.99 -2.82
C ALA A 196 -6.95 -4.70 -3.58
N VAL A 197 -7.73 -4.30 -4.60
CA VAL A 197 -7.61 -2.98 -5.24
C VAL A 197 -8.53 -1.93 -4.61
N SER A 198 -9.59 -2.34 -3.89
CA SER A 198 -10.50 -1.44 -3.18
C SER A 198 -9.88 -0.82 -1.91
N PHE A 199 -10.64 0.04 -1.22
CA PHE A 199 -10.22 0.59 0.08
C PHE A 199 -10.03 -0.49 1.17
N LEU A 200 -10.58 -1.70 1.00
CA LEU A 200 -10.39 -2.83 1.94
C LEU A 200 -8.99 -3.44 1.92
N ARG A 201 -8.09 -2.94 1.04
CA ARG A 201 -6.66 -3.26 1.06
C ARG A 201 -5.94 -2.74 2.31
N LYS A 202 -6.47 -1.68 2.93
CA LYS A 202 -5.99 -1.11 4.20
C LYS A 202 -6.95 -1.49 5.34
N PRO A 203 -6.49 -1.54 6.61
CA PRO A 203 -7.39 -1.72 7.75
C PRO A 203 -8.47 -0.61 7.80
N THR A 204 -9.66 -0.96 8.26
CA THR A 204 -10.81 -0.03 8.35
C THR A 204 -11.39 0.01 9.77
N GLU A 205 -12.21 1.01 10.09
CA GLU A 205 -12.84 1.11 11.42
C GLU A 205 -13.96 0.06 11.61
N ASN A 206 -14.71 -0.25 10.54
CA ASN A 206 -15.89 -1.10 10.57
C ASN A 206 -15.63 -2.56 10.15
N GLU A 207 -14.54 -3.17 10.62
CA GLU A 207 -14.10 -4.51 10.19
C GLU A 207 -15.15 -5.61 10.36
N GLY A 208 -15.97 -5.53 11.41
CA GLY A 208 -17.08 -6.46 11.64
C GLY A 208 -18.16 -6.39 10.56
N PHE A 209 -18.47 -5.18 10.08
CA PHE A 209 -19.39 -4.98 8.95
C PHE A 209 -18.77 -5.49 7.65
N TRP A 210 -17.52 -5.12 7.36
CA TRP A 210 -16.83 -5.55 6.14
C TRP A 210 -16.64 -7.07 6.07
N ALA A 211 -16.46 -7.74 7.20
CA ALA A 211 -16.49 -9.19 7.25
C ALA A 211 -17.83 -9.79 6.78
N LYS A 212 -18.96 -9.15 7.14
CA LYS A 212 -20.30 -9.54 6.66
C LYS A 212 -20.47 -9.23 5.17
N VAL A 213 -19.95 -8.09 4.69
CA VAL A 213 -19.96 -7.74 3.25
C VAL A 213 -19.18 -8.76 2.42
N ILE A 214 -17.97 -9.12 2.84
CA ILE A 214 -17.16 -10.13 2.15
C ILE A 214 -17.89 -11.48 2.14
N ALA A 215 -18.48 -11.89 3.28
CA ALA A 215 -19.28 -13.10 3.34
C ALA A 215 -20.53 -13.04 2.46
N TRP A 216 -21.15 -11.87 2.29
CA TRP A 216 -22.27 -11.66 1.38
C TRP A 216 -21.81 -11.77 -0.09
N LEU A 217 -20.71 -11.13 -0.48
CA LEU A 217 -20.13 -11.20 -1.84
C LEU A 217 -19.81 -12.65 -2.23
N VAL A 218 -19.21 -13.43 -1.33
CA VAL A 218 -18.87 -14.84 -1.56
C VAL A 218 -20.10 -15.70 -1.85
N ARG A 219 -21.28 -15.35 -1.33
CA ARG A 219 -22.52 -16.11 -1.51
C ARG A 219 -23.30 -15.74 -2.78
N GLN A 220 -22.88 -14.71 -3.52
CA GLN A 220 -23.62 -14.27 -4.70
C GLN A 220 -23.32 -15.21 -5.89
N THR A 221 -24.37 -15.79 -6.47
CA THR A 221 -24.27 -16.65 -7.67
C THR A 221 -24.06 -15.84 -8.93
N ASP A 222 -24.70 -14.67 -9.03
CA ASP A 222 -24.67 -13.80 -10.22
C ASP A 222 -23.61 -12.69 -10.10
N LEU A 223 -22.57 -12.94 -9.29
CA LEU A 223 -21.54 -11.94 -9.00
C LEU A 223 -20.77 -11.56 -10.27
N ASN A 224 -20.86 -10.29 -10.66
CA ASN A 224 -19.97 -9.73 -11.66
C ASN A 224 -18.84 -8.95 -10.97
N TYR A 225 -17.61 -9.50 -11.06
CA TYR A 225 -16.40 -8.95 -10.44
C TYR A 225 -16.14 -7.48 -10.79
N VAL A 226 -16.55 -7.06 -11.97
CA VAL A 226 -16.40 -5.68 -12.46
C VAL A 226 -17.07 -4.66 -11.53
N TYR A 227 -18.12 -5.06 -10.83
CA TYR A 227 -18.87 -4.19 -9.92
C TYR A 227 -18.53 -4.39 -8.44
N VAL A 228 -17.55 -5.23 -8.11
CA VAL A 228 -17.14 -5.44 -6.70
C VAL A 228 -16.59 -4.15 -6.09
N VAL A 229 -15.71 -3.43 -6.78
CA VAL A 229 -15.19 -2.15 -6.25
C VAL A 229 -16.31 -1.09 -6.16
N PRO A 230 -17.11 -0.84 -7.23
CA PRO A 230 -18.25 0.08 -7.14
C PRO A 230 -19.25 -0.22 -6.02
N ILE A 231 -19.60 -1.49 -5.80
CA ILE A 231 -20.56 -1.82 -4.73
C ILE A 231 -19.96 -1.62 -3.34
N LEU A 232 -18.64 -1.84 -3.18
CA LEU A 232 -17.94 -1.54 -1.93
C LEU A 232 -17.92 -0.04 -1.66
N ASP A 233 -17.70 0.80 -2.69
CA ASP A 233 -17.74 2.26 -2.55
C ASP A 233 -19.13 2.76 -2.16
N TYR A 234 -20.19 2.22 -2.79
CA TYR A 234 -21.57 2.50 -2.39
C TYR A 234 -21.84 2.11 -0.95
N LEU A 235 -21.49 0.88 -0.55
CA LEU A 235 -21.70 0.41 0.82
C LEU A 235 -20.93 1.26 1.83
N LYS A 236 -19.75 1.78 1.47
CA LYS A 236 -18.96 2.66 2.32
C LYS A 236 -19.67 4.00 2.54
N ALA A 237 -20.31 4.54 1.50
CA ALA A 237 -21.12 5.75 1.63
C ALA A 237 -22.37 5.50 2.49
N VAL A 238 -23.07 4.39 2.25
CA VAL A 238 -24.28 4.03 3.01
C VAL A 238 -23.99 3.92 4.51
N ILE A 239 -22.94 3.20 4.91
CA ILE A 239 -22.65 3.05 6.35
C ILE A 239 -22.10 4.32 7.00
N ALA A 240 -21.64 5.29 6.21
CA ALA A 240 -21.24 6.59 6.73
C ALA A 240 -22.46 7.45 7.10
N GLU A 241 -23.60 7.23 6.44
CA GLU A 241 -24.87 7.91 6.71
C GLU A 241 -25.75 7.12 7.70
N ASP A 242 -25.77 5.79 7.58
CA ASP A 242 -26.56 4.87 8.40
C ASP A 242 -25.70 3.72 8.94
N GLN A 243 -25.21 3.87 10.16
CA GLN A 243 -24.44 2.82 10.85
C GLN A 243 -25.28 1.56 11.17
N GLY A 244 -26.61 1.65 11.11
CA GLY A 244 -27.54 0.54 11.33
C GLY A 244 -27.77 -0.32 10.09
N PHE A 245 -27.20 0.04 8.94
CA PHE A 245 -27.44 -0.65 7.68
C PHE A 245 -27.11 -2.15 7.72
N SER A 246 -28.01 -2.97 7.17
CA SER A 246 -27.88 -4.43 7.11
C SER A 246 -28.05 -4.97 5.70
N LEU A 247 -27.19 -5.94 5.34
CA LEU A 247 -27.28 -6.71 4.10
C LEU A 247 -28.26 -7.89 4.17
N GLN A 248 -28.90 -8.12 5.31
CA GLN A 248 -29.85 -9.21 5.46
C GLN A 248 -31.03 -9.05 4.47
N GLY A 249 -31.32 -10.10 3.72
CA GLY A 249 -32.38 -10.10 2.68
C GLY A 249 -32.03 -9.37 1.39
N ARG A 250 -30.82 -8.79 1.25
CA ARG A 250 -30.40 -8.09 0.02
C ARG A 250 -29.78 -9.07 -0.97
N THR A 251 -30.28 -9.06 -2.21
CA THR A 251 -29.70 -9.80 -3.34
C THR A 251 -28.71 -8.93 -4.11
N TRP A 252 -27.81 -9.56 -4.87
CA TRP A 252 -26.92 -8.85 -5.81
C TRP A 252 -27.69 -7.85 -6.69
N LYS A 253 -28.78 -8.29 -7.34
CA LYS A 253 -29.62 -7.46 -8.22
C LYS A 253 -30.22 -6.24 -7.50
N SER A 254 -30.70 -6.42 -6.26
CA SER A 254 -31.23 -5.30 -5.46
C SER A 254 -30.13 -4.29 -5.12
N MET A 255 -28.94 -4.77 -4.78
CA MET A 255 -27.81 -3.92 -4.40
C MET A 255 -27.24 -3.17 -5.60
N MET A 256 -27.20 -3.80 -6.78
CA MET A 256 -26.80 -3.15 -8.02
C MET A 256 -27.73 -2.00 -8.40
N ARG A 257 -29.05 -2.18 -8.32
CA ARG A 257 -30.02 -1.09 -8.56
C ARG A 257 -29.83 0.07 -7.56
N ALA A 258 -29.61 -0.25 -6.29
CA ALA A 258 -29.41 0.76 -5.25
C ALA A 258 -28.12 1.58 -5.50
N MET A 259 -27.04 0.89 -5.86
CA MET A 259 -25.77 1.51 -6.26
C MET A 259 -25.92 2.38 -7.51
N GLU A 260 -26.63 1.90 -8.54
CA GLU A 260 -26.89 2.69 -9.76
C GLU A 260 -27.69 3.95 -9.46
N ASN A 261 -28.73 3.86 -8.65
CA ASN A 261 -29.51 5.01 -8.19
C ASN A 261 -28.65 5.99 -7.39
N TRP A 262 -27.80 5.50 -6.49
CA TRP A 262 -26.86 6.33 -5.75
C TRP A 262 -25.88 7.04 -6.68
N HIS A 263 -25.34 6.38 -7.72
CA HIS A 263 -24.51 7.05 -8.72
C HIS A 263 -25.28 8.12 -9.50
N VAL A 264 -26.56 7.91 -9.83
CA VAL A 264 -27.41 8.94 -10.44
C VAL A 264 -27.57 10.13 -9.49
N GLN A 265 -27.83 9.88 -8.20
CA GLN A 265 -27.95 10.92 -7.18
C GLN A 265 -26.66 11.72 -7.02
N LEU A 266 -25.49 11.07 -6.95
CA LEU A 266 -24.20 11.76 -6.89
C LEU A 266 -23.97 12.66 -8.10
N ARG A 267 -24.23 12.17 -9.31
CA ARG A 267 -24.11 12.99 -10.53
C ARG A 267 -25.05 14.20 -10.50
N ASN A 268 -26.28 14.02 -10.04
CA ASN A 268 -27.26 15.10 -9.98
C ASN A 268 -26.91 16.12 -8.89
N ALA A 269 -26.53 15.67 -7.70
CA ALA A 269 -26.10 16.53 -6.61
C ALA A 269 -24.90 17.39 -7.02
N GLU A 270 -23.96 16.79 -7.77
CA GLU A 270 -22.79 17.52 -8.26
C GLU A 270 -23.15 18.57 -9.32
N LEU A 271 -24.03 18.23 -10.27
CA LEU A 271 -24.57 19.20 -11.23
C LEU A 271 -25.28 20.37 -10.53
N GLN A 272 -25.97 20.12 -9.41
CA GLN A 272 -26.65 21.17 -8.64
C GLN A 272 -25.66 22.05 -7.85
N ARG A 273 -24.63 21.46 -7.22
CA ARG A 273 -23.56 22.23 -6.55
C ARG A 273 -22.89 23.20 -7.50
N ARG A 274 -22.56 22.75 -8.71
CA ARG A 274 -21.99 23.63 -9.75
C ARG A 274 -22.92 24.78 -10.14
N LYS A 275 -24.22 24.53 -10.30
CA LYS A 275 -25.19 25.60 -10.58
C LYS A 275 -25.26 26.62 -9.44
N ALA A 276 -25.12 26.17 -8.19
CA ALA A 276 -25.11 27.05 -7.02
C ALA A 276 -23.81 27.88 -6.92
N ILE A 277 -22.66 27.31 -7.29
CA ILE A 277 -21.37 28.02 -7.34
C ILE A 277 -21.33 29.05 -8.48
N ASN A 278 -21.92 28.75 -9.63
CA ASN A 278 -22.06 29.67 -10.77
C ASN A 278 -23.16 30.75 -10.58
N ASN A 279 -23.72 30.90 -9.37
CA ASN A 279 -24.66 31.98 -9.08
C ASN A 279 -23.87 33.27 -8.74
N PRO A 280 -24.04 34.41 -9.44
CA PRO A 280 -23.08 35.53 -9.46
C PRO A 280 -22.87 36.31 -8.15
N TRP A 281 -23.51 35.92 -7.05
CA TRP A 281 -23.48 36.65 -5.79
C TRP A 281 -22.82 35.84 -4.68
N LYS A 282 -21.50 35.64 -4.78
CA LYS A 282 -20.54 35.42 -3.67
C LYS A 282 -19.18 34.96 -4.22
N THR A 283 -18.38 35.88 -4.73
CA THR A 283 -16.95 35.61 -5.01
C THR A 283 -16.06 36.77 -4.57
N ASP A 284 -16.14 37.14 -3.29
CA ASP A 284 -15.02 37.80 -2.60
C ASP A 284 -14.13 36.71 -2.02
N ARG A 285 -13.21 36.20 -2.86
CA ARG A 285 -11.94 35.51 -2.54
C ARG A 285 -11.40 34.83 -3.82
N PHE A 286 -11.10 35.64 -4.84
CA PHE A 286 -10.17 35.22 -5.87
C PHE A 286 -8.76 35.48 -5.35
N VAL A 287 -8.08 34.42 -4.95
CA VAL A 287 -6.60 34.40 -4.93
C VAL A 287 -6.21 33.91 -6.31
N ASP A 288 -5.26 34.58 -6.96
CA ASP A 288 -4.79 34.29 -8.32
C ASP A 288 -4.57 32.77 -8.55
N LEU A 289 -5.49 32.20 -9.33
CA LEU A 289 -5.68 30.76 -9.56
C LEU A 289 -5.26 30.38 -10.99
N GLU A 290 -4.24 31.02 -11.58
CA GLU A 290 -3.86 30.72 -12.97
C GLU A 290 -3.22 29.33 -13.17
N MET A 291 -2.93 28.54 -12.12
CA MET A 291 -2.42 27.15 -12.28
C MET A 291 -2.80 26.18 -11.14
N ILE A 292 -3.95 26.33 -10.49
CA ILE A 292 -4.39 25.40 -9.44
C ILE A 292 -5.79 24.93 -9.78
N GLY A 293 -5.93 23.71 -10.32
CA GLY A 293 -7.24 23.10 -10.54
C GLY A 293 -8.08 23.04 -9.26
N GLU A 294 -9.40 22.90 -9.43
CA GLU A 294 -10.47 22.95 -8.40
C GLU A 294 -10.15 22.14 -7.12
N PHE A 295 -9.35 21.08 -7.22
CA PHE A 295 -8.92 20.21 -6.10
C PHE A 295 -7.76 20.76 -5.22
N GLY A 296 -7.60 22.08 -5.08
CA GLY A 296 -6.48 22.71 -4.36
C GLY A 296 -6.25 22.25 -2.90
N VAL A 297 -4.96 22.23 -2.50
CA VAL A 297 -4.40 21.95 -1.14
C VAL A 297 -4.16 20.48 -0.74
N LYS A 298 -3.65 19.66 -1.67
CA LYS A 298 -2.63 18.59 -1.40
C LYS A 298 -1.79 18.25 -2.63
N ASN A 299 -1.79 19.17 -3.61
CA ASN A 299 -1.18 19.03 -4.93
C ASN A 299 0.36 19.04 -4.97
N VAL A 300 1.05 18.89 -3.84
CA VAL A 300 2.52 18.81 -3.85
C VAL A 300 2.99 17.46 -4.42
N ILE A 301 2.25 16.38 -4.15
CA ILE A 301 2.58 15.04 -4.66
C ILE A 301 2.17 14.90 -6.13
N SER A 302 1.00 15.40 -6.54
CA SER A 302 0.59 15.44 -7.94
C SER A 302 1.50 16.32 -8.80
N ARG A 303 2.04 17.43 -8.28
CA ARG A 303 3.09 18.21 -8.97
C ARG A 303 4.40 17.44 -9.18
N LYS A 304 4.71 16.44 -8.35
CA LYS A 304 5.90 15.59 -8.54
C LYS A 304 5.69 14.56 -9.65
N VAL A 305 4.47 14.07 -9.82
CA VAL A 305 4.12 13.12 -10.87
C VAL A 305 3.82 13.90 -12.14
N LYS A 306 4.68 13.80 -13.15
CA LYS A 306 4.49 14.47 -14.42
C LYS A 306 3.64 13.62 -15.36
N GLY A 307 2.86 14.31 -16.19
CA GLY A 307 2.22 13.71 -17.35
C GLY A 307 3.25 13.03 -18.25
N TYR A 308 2.81 12.02 -18.98
CA TYR A 308 3.66 11.22 -19.85
C TYR A 308 3.17 11.34 -21.28
N LEU A 309 4.06 11.78 -22.15
CA LEU A 309 3.83 11.85 -23.57
C LEU A 309 4.85 10.92 -24.23
N SER A 310 4.40 9.82 -24.80
CA SER A 310 5.25 9.04 -25.69
C SER A 310 4.93 9.44 -27.12
N SER A 311 5.90 10.05 -27.78
CA SER A 311 5.89 10.22 -29.23
C SER A 311 6.09 8.84 -29.86
N ILE A 312 5.00 8.27 -30.36
CA ILE A 312 4.96 7.06 -31.19
C ILE A 312 5.35 5.78 -30.41
N GLY A 313 4.39 5.26 -29.66
CA GLY A 313 4.38 3.86 -29.23
C GLY A 313 3.40 3.08 -30.10
N GLN A 314 3.85 1.99 -30.74
CA GLN A 314 2.97 1.09 -31.50
C GLN A 314 1.97 0.42 -30.54
N LEU A 315 0.80 1.02 -30.33
CA LEU A 315 -0.39 0.22 -30.05
C LEU A 315 -0.79 -0.40 -31.39
N GLU A 316 -0.78 -1.73 -31.52
CA GLU A 316 -1.24 -2.38 -32.76
C GLU A 316 -2.66 -1.95 -33.11
N LYS A 317 -3.45 -1.65 -32.07
CA LYS A 317 -4.81 -1.15 -32.16
C LYS A 317 -4.93 0.31 -32.62
N TYR A 318 -3.87 1.11 -32.50
CA TYR A 318 -3.85 2.54 -32.85
C TYR A 318 -2.53 2.92 -33.54
N PRO A 319 -2.27 2.41 -34.76
CA PRO A 319 -1.02 2.66 -35.48
C PRO A 319 -0.87 4.15 -35.80
N GLY A 320 0.28 4.73 -35.48
CA GLY A 320 0.59 6.14 -35.72
C GLY A 320 0.00 7.13 -34.71
N ALA A 321 -0.79 6.67 -33.74
CA ALA A 321 -1.36 7.54 -32.72
C ALA A 321 -0.33 7.95 -31.66
N ILE A 322 -0.39 9.20 -31.23
CA ILE A 322 0.32 9.70 -30.04
C ILE A 322 -0.50 9.31 -28.81
N VAL A 323 0.15 8.73 -27.81
CA VAL A 323 -0.50 8.43 -26.54
C VAL A 323 0.01 9.35 -25.44
N SER A 324 -0.92 9.79 -24.58
CA SER A 324 -0.64 10.70 -23.47
C SER A 324 -1.33 10.22 -22.20
N ILE A 325 -0.68 10.46 -21.06
CA ILE A 325 -1.25 10.29 -19.73
C ILE A 325 -1.33 11.66 -19.07
N ALA A 326 -2.55 12.09 -18.77
CA ALA A 326 -2.85 13.38 -18.16
C ALA A 326 -3.69 13.22 -16.89
N GLN A 327 -3.44 14.06 -15.89
CA GLN A 327 -4.24 14.06 -14.68
C GLN A 327 -5.58 14.76 -14.95
N ILE A 328 -6.65 14.21 -14.39
CA ILE A 328 -7.95 14.88 -14.32
C ILE A 328 -7.96 15.80 -13.11
N LEU A 329 -8.11 17.11 -13.32
CA LEU A 329 -7.86 18.16 -12.31
C LEU A 329 -9.13 18.84 -11.81
N THR A 330 -10.28 18.54 -12.42
CA THR A 330 -11.57 19.13 -12.02
C THR A 330 -12.67 18.10 -11.92
N GLU A 331 -13.72 18.42 -11.16
CA GLU A 331 -14.88 17.54 -11.04
C GLU A 331 -15.67 17.44 -12.35
N ALA A 332 -15.70 18.50 -13.16
CA ALA A 332 -16.30 18.46 -14.49
C ALA A 332 -15.63 17.44 -15.40
N GLU A 333 -14.30 17.43 -15.44
CA GLU A 333 -13.56 16.50 -16.27
C GLU A 333 -13.74 15.06 -15.77
N LEU A 334 -13.80 14.82 -14.44
CA LEU A 334 -14.13 13.50 -13.89
C LEU A 334 -15.51 13.03 -14.35
N LEU A 335 -16.52 13.90 -14.28
CA LEU A 335 -17.88 13.59 -14.73
C LEU A 335 -17.94 13.33 -16.24
N ALA A 336 -17.24 14.14 -17.03
CA ALA A 336 -17.17 13.97 -18.49
C ALA A 336 -16.48 12.65 -18.86
N GLU A 337 -15.35 12.35 -18.22
CA GLU A 337 -14.63 11.08 -18.41
C GLU A 337 -15.46 9.89 -17.96
N GLY A 338 -16.16 9.98 -16.82
CA GLY A 338 -17.05 8.93 -16.34
C GLY A 338 -18.20 8.63 -17.30
N LYS A 339 -18.78 9.66 -17.92
CA LYS A 339 -19.78 9.49 -18.98
C LYS A 339 -19.18 8.83 -20.23
N ARG A 340 -18.03 9.32 -20.70
CA ARG A 340 -17.31 8.80 -21.89
C ARG A 340 -16.91 7.33 -21.73
N MET A 341 -16.44 6.97 -20.53
CA MET A 341 -15.94 5.65 -20.19
C MET A 341 -17.02 4.71 -19.63
N HIS A 342 -18.26 5.18 -19.43
CA HIS A 342 -19.36 4.41 -18.81
C HIS A 342 -18.95 3.71 -17.49
N HIS A 343 -18.30 4.45 -16.60
CA HIS A 343 -17.94 3.96 -15.28
C HIS A 343 -17.87 5.08 -14.23
N CYS A 344 -17.61 4.70 -12.98
CA CYS A 344 -17.86 5.54 -11.81
C CYS A 344 -16.76 6.57 -11.51
N VAL A 345 -15.77 6.79 -12.37
CA VAL A 345 -14.70 7.76 -12.09
C VAL A 345 -15.23 9.18 -11.80
N GLY A 346 -16.40 9.53 -12.34
CA GLY A 346 -17.07 10.80 -12.07
C GLY A 346 -17.46 11.04 -10.61
N THR A 347 -17.48 10.01 -9.77
CA THR A 347 -17.82 10.14 -8.33
C THR A 347 -16.58 10.33 -7.45
N TYR A 348 -15.38 10.43 -8.03
CA TYR A 348 -14.12 10.51 -7.28
C TYR A 348 -13.78 11.93 -6.80
N GLY A 349 -14.53 12.97 -7.20
CA GLY A 349 -14.26 14.38 -6.90
C GLY A 349 -13.93 14.67 -5.43
N ASN A 350 -14.78 14.22 -4.51
CA ASN A 350 -14.56 14.40 -3.06
C ASN A 350 -13.27 13.73 -2.55
N ILE A 351 -12.92 12.54 -3.06
CA ILE A 351 -11.72 11.80 -2.62
C ILE A 351 -10.46 12.43 -3.23
N CYS A 352 -10.55 12.92 -4.46
CA CYS A 352 -9.50 13.70 -5.13
C CYS A 352 -9.27 15.04 -4.43
N GLY A 353 -10.33 15.78 -4.09
CA GLY A 353 -10.24 17.05 -3.35
C GLY A 353 -9.64 16.89 -1.94
N LYS A 354 -9.83 15.74 -1.29
CA LYS A 354 -9.17 15.41 -0.01
C LYS A 354 -7.69 15.01 -0.15
N GLY A 355 -7.20 14.87 -1.38
CA GLY A 355 -5.82 14.46 -1.67
C GLY A 355 -5.50 13.04 -1.21
N MET A 356 -6.50 12.15 -1.19
CA MET A 356 -6.29 10.72 -0.89
C MET A 356 -5.90 9.93 -2.16
N THR A 357 -6.45 10.32 -3.31
CA THR A 357 -6.21 9.68 -4.60
C THR A 357 -6.14 10.73 -5.70
N SER A 358 -5.52 10.40 -6.82
CA SER A 358 -5.59 11.18 -8.05
C SER A 358 -6.02 10.29 -9.21
N ILE A 359 -6.80 10.85 -10.12
CA ILE A 359 -7.26 10.16 -11.32
C ILE A 359 -6.50 10.72 -12.52
N TRP A 360 -6.04 9.80 -13.36
CA TRP A 360 -5.38 10.09 -14.62
C TRP A 360 -6.12 9.39 -15.75
N THR A 361 -6.03 9.93 -16.95
CA THR A 361 -6.56 9.30 -18.17
C THR A 361 -5.42 9.01 -19.13
N LEU A 362 -5.44 7.81 -19.72
CA LEU A 362 -4.63 7.47 -20.88
C LEU A 362 -5.47 7.76 -22.13
N GLN A 363 -4.97 8.61 -23.00
CA GLN A 363 -5.62 9.00 -24.24
C GLN A 363 -4.75 8.65 -25.45
N SER A 364 -5.39 8.46 -26.60
CA SER A 364 -4.74 8.40 -27.92
C SER A 364 -5.23 9.52 -28.80
N TRP A 365 -4.33 10.09 -29.60
CA TRP A 365 -4.61 11.08 -30.64
C TRP A 365 -4.05 10.59 -31.97
N ASP A 366 -4.88 10.49 -33.00
CA ASP A 366 -4.52 9.94 -34.31
C ASP A 366 -4.25 11.01 -35.39
N GLY A 367 -4.27 12.29 -35.03
CA GLY A 367 -4.27 13.41 -35.97
C GLY A 367 -5.59 14.17 -35.99
N CYS A 368 -6.69 13.48 -35.72
CA CYS A 368 -8.05 13.97 -35.94
C CYS A 368 -8.89 13.92 -34.67
N GLU A 369 -8.89 12.79 -33.96
CA GLU A 369 -9.73 12.54 -32.80
C GLU A 369 -8.90 12.15 -31.58
N GLU A 370 -9.27 12.71 -30.42
CA GLU A 370 -8.77 12.27 -29.13
C GLU A 370 -9.72 11.23 -28.52
N LYS A 371 -9.16 10.08 -28.11
CA LYS A 371 -9.92 8.97 -27.55
C LYS A 371 -9.38 8.56 -26.19
N SER A 372 -10.24 8.61 -25.16
CA SER A 372 -9.93 8.03 -23.85
C SER A 372 -9.85 6.51 -23.94
N LEU A 373 -8.74 5.94 -23.47
CA LEU A 373 -8.47 4.51 -23.47
C LEU A 373 -8.69 3.90 -22.08
N LEU A 374 -8.13 4.53 -21.04
CA LEU A 374 -8.14 4.06 -19.66
C LEU A 374 -8.26 5.22 -18.68
N THR A 375 -8.88 4.96 -17.53
CA THR A 375 -8.68 5.71 -16.30
C THR A 375 -7.74 4.96 -15.37
N ILE A 376 -6.91 5.72 -14.64
CA ILE A 376 -5.86 5.23 -13.77
C ILE A 376 -6.04 5.92 -12.42
N GLU A 377 -6.17 5.12 -11.37
CA GLU A 377 -6.29 5.60 -10.00
C GLU A 377 -4.95 5.43 -9.28
N LEU A 378 -4.42 6.54 -8.76
CA LEU A 378 -3.16 6.63 -8.03
C LEU A 378 -3.42 6.99 -6.57
N ASP A 379 -3.16 6.03 -5.68
CA ASP A 379 -3.13 6.25 -4.23
C ASP A 379 -1.95 7.18 -3.88
N LEU A 380 -2.26 8.30 -3.22
CA LEU A 380 -1.27 9.34 -2.93
C LEU A 380 -0.49 9.09 -1.62
N ASP A 381 -0.96 8.19 -0.75
CA ASP A 381 -0.21 7.83 0.46
C ASP A 381 1.00 6.97 0.12
N ASP A 382 0.81 5.97 -0.76
CA ASP A 382 1.81 4.95 -1.09
C ASP A 382 2.51 5.19 -2.43
N LEU A 383 2.06 6.22 -3.18
CA LEU A 383 2.43 6.47 -4.58
C LEU A 383 2.26 5.22 -5.43
N GLN A 384 1.08 4.62 -5.34
CA GLN A 384 0.78 3.34 -5.97
C GLN A 384 -0.41 3.43 -6.92
N ILE A 385 -0.21 2.97 -8.16
CA ILE A 385 -1.30 2.73 -9.10
C ILE A 385 -2.09 1.52 -8.59
N ILE A 386 -3.30 1.78 -8.11
CA ILE A 386 -4.15 0.80 -7.44
C ILE A 386 -5.21 0.21 -8.36
N GLN A 387 -5.65 0.97 -9.36
CA GLN A 387 -6.68 0.54 -10.30
C GLN A 387 -6.43 1.15 -11.69
N VAL A 388 -6.70 0.35 -12.72
CA VAL A 388 -6.70 0.76 -14.13
C VAL A 388 -7.92 0.15 -14.80
N ARG A 389 -8.76 0.99 -15.42
CA ARG A 389 -10.04 0.57 -16.01
C ARG A 389 -10.29 1.28 -17.33
N GLY A 390 -10.68 0.52 -18.34
CA GLY A 390 -11.15 1.08 -19.61
C GLY A 390 -12.67 1.26 -19.63
N LYS A 391 -13.20 1.55 -20.83
CA LYS A 391 -14.64 1.69 -21.07
C LYS A 391 -15.43 0.50 -20.49
N CYS A 392 -16.52 0.79 -19.79
CA CYS A 392 -17.37 -0.17 -19.06
C CYS A 392 -16.58 -1.01 -18.03
N ASN A 393 -15.62 -0.40 -17.33
CA ASN A 393 -14.76 -1.05 -16.33
C ASN A 393 -13.96 -2.26 -16.87
N ARG A 394 -13.70 -2.34 -18.18
CA ARG A 394 -12.84 -3.39 -18.74
C ARG A 394 -11.44 -3.34 -18.14
N ARG A 395 -10.79 -4.50 -18.05
CA ARG A 395 -9.36 -4.56 -17.71
C ARG A 395 -8.50 -4.02 -18.87
N PRO A 396 -7.31 -3.46 -18.57
CA PRO A 396 -6.39 -3.01 -19.61
C PRO A 396 -5.84 -4.19 -20.41
N SER A 397 -5.49 -3.94 -21.68
CA SER A 397 -4.77 -4.89 -22.53
C SER A 397 -3.31 -5.03 -22.09
N LYS A 398 -2.60 -6.03 -22.63
CA LYS A 398 -1.16 -6.20 -22.36
C LYS A 398 -0.35 -4.99 -22.83
N GLU A 399 -0.66 -4.47 -24.01
CA GLU A 399 -0.01 -3.28 -24.59
C GLU A 399 -0.29 -2.03 -23.75
N GLU A 400 -1.54 -1.80 -23.37
CA GLU A 400 -1.90 -0.67 -22.51
C GLU A 400 -1.16 -0.76 -21.16
N LEU A 401 -1.04 -1.96 -20.57
CA LEU A 401 -0.27 -2.17 -19.35
C LEU A 401 1.24 -1.91 -19.50
N LEU A 402 1.82 -2.07 -20.69
CA LEU A 402 3.22 -1.72 -20.93
C LEU A 402 3.42 -0.20 -20.82
N ILE A 403 2.52 0.58 -21.41
CA ILE A 403 2.54 2.05 -21.31
C ILE A 403 2.44 2.48 -19.84
N ILE A 404 1.51 1.89 -19.08
CA ILE A 404 1.37 2.19 -17.64
C ILE A 404 2.65 1.84 -16.86
N LYS A 405 3.33 0.74 -17.20
CA LYS A 405 4.60 0.35 -16.56
C LYS A 405 5.74 1.31 -16.89
N GLU A 406 5.82 1.78 -18.12
CA GLU A 406 6.81 2.77 -18.53
C GLU A 406 6.60 4.10 -17.83
N TRP A 407 5.35 4.57 -17.79
CA TRP A 407 4.99 5.77 -17.05
C TRP A 407 5.31 5.64 -15.56
N ALA A 408 4.89 4.55 -14.92
CA ALA A 408 5.17 4.32 -13.51
C ALA A 408 6.68 4.31 -13.22
N LYS A 409 7.48 3.66 -14.08
CA LYS A 409 8.93 3.66 -13.94
C LYS A 409 9.54 5.07 -14.08
N ALA A 410 9.05 5.86 -15.04
CA ALA A 410 9.52 7.23 -15.25
C ALA A 410 9.18 8.16 -14.09
N GLN A 411 8.09 7.88 -13.36
CA GLN A 411 7.60 8.68 -12.24
C GLN A 411 7.89 8.06 -10.86
N ASP A 412 8.68 6.99 -10.80
CA ASP A 412 8.98 6.21 -9.57
C ASP A 412 7.72 5.78 -8.79
N LEU A 413 6.67 5.39 -9.53
CA LEU A 413 5.41 4.93 -8.98
C LEU A 413 5.41 3.42 -8.78
N LYS A 414 4.79 2.98 -7.69
CA LYS A 414 4.51 1.56 -7.45
C LYS A 414 3.31 1.14 -8.28
N ILE A 415 3.30 -0.13 -8.71
CA ILE A 415 2.16 -0.72 -9.40
C ILE A 415 1.55 -1.81 -8.53
N SER A 416 0.23 -1.79 -8.34
CA SER A 416 -0.50 -2.88 -7.72
C SER A 416 -0.33 -4.17 -8.53
N ARG A 417 -0.11 -5.29 -7.84
CA ARG A 417 0.01 -6.62 -8.48
C ARG A 417 -1.30 -7.16 -9.06
N TYR A 418 -2.39 -6.44 -8.88
CA TYR A 418 -3.74 -6.86 -9.21
C TYR A 418 -4.35 -6.15 -10.42
N LEU A 419 -3.56 -5.28 -11.07
CA LEU A 419 -3.97 -4.59 -12.29
C LEU A 419 -4.24 -5.55 -13.45
#